data_AF-A0A559PQQ7-F1
#
_entry.id   AF-A0A559PQQ7-F1
#
_cell.length_a   1.000
_cell.length_b   1.000
_cell.length_c   1.000
_cell.angle_alpha   90.00
_cell.angle_beta   90.00
_cell.angle_gamma   90.00
#
_symmetry.space_group_name_H-M   'P 1'
#
loop_
_entity.id
_entity.type
_entity.pdbx_description
1 polymer ?
#
loop_
_entity_poly.entity_id
_entity_poly.type
_entity_poly.pdbx_seq_one_letter_code
_entity_poly.pdbx_strand_id
1 'polypeptide(L)'
;MKKSQLISIAIFSLFIVNSFSQEIIDASNPDTFILGGGQETNIAFMDLQRIAITDIEPDPHTGSSSSATPIEAGKPYINVGSPTTDEFWLNFTYRSRNNENAKIFTRSNQPIPEGINVIIQIISTANIGGVYNANPNTNPITLNISNQVIVNDFASGYTGDGENTGYLIRYTIENPSFQSLPTGFEIIFEIR
;
A
#
# COMPACT_ATOMS: atom_id res chain seq x y z
N MET A 1 -42.74 9.70 -113.77
CA MET A 1 -41.63 10.05 -112.86
C MET A 1 -42.11 11.03 -111.81
N LYS A 2 -42.11 10.62 -110.54
CA LYS A 2 -41.64 11.36 -109.35
C LYS A 2 -42.03 10.53 -108.12
N LYS A 3 -41.08 9.73 -107.62
CA LYS A 3 -41.19 9.03 -106.33
C LYS A 3 -40.96 10.08 -105.25
N SER A 4 -41.93 10.32 -104.36
CA SER A 4 -41.65 11.08 -103.14
C SER A 4 -40.91 10.16 -102.18
N GLN A 5 -39.71 10.56 -101.77
CA GLN A 5 -38.99 9.88 -100.70
C GLN A 5 -39.43 10.50 -99.37
N LEU A 6 -40.12 9.70 -98.55
CA LEU A 6 -40.34 10.00 -97.15
C LEU A 6 -39.04 9.67 -96.38
N ILE A 7 -38.41 10.70 -95.83
CA ILE A 7 -37.27 10.56 -94.91
C ILE A 7 -37.85 10.38 -93.51
N SER A 8 -37.79 9.16 -92.97
CA SER A 8 -38.05 8.92 -91.55
C SER A 8 -36.85 9.37 -90.72
N ILE A 9 -37.05 10.42 -89.93
CA ILE A 9 -36.09 10.85 -88.91
C ILE A 9 -36.29 9.96 -87.69
N ALA A 10 -35.31 9.08 -87.40
CA ALA A 10 -35.28 8.31 -86.16
C ALA A 10 -34.75 9.22 -85.03
N ILE A 11 -35.61 9.55 -84.07
CA ILE A 11 -35.21 10.27 -82.85
C ILE A 11 -34.59 9.25 -81.90
N PHE A 12 -33.27 9.31 -81.71
CA PHE A 12 -32.55 8.50 -80.74
C PHE A 12 -32.61 9.20 -79.37
N SER A 13 -33.39 8.67 -78.42
CA SER A 13 -33.45 9.18 -77.06
C SER A 13 -32.23 8.70 -76.26
N LEU A 14 -31.34 9.64 -75.92
CA LEU A 14 -30.19 9.39 -75.06
C LEU A 14 -30.65 9.40 -73.59
N PHE A 15 -30.73 8.22 -72.97
CA PHE A 15 -31.00 8.10 -71.53
C PHE A 15 -29.70 8.28 -70.74
N ILE A 16 -29.58 9.40 -70.01
CA ILE A 16 -28.52 9.60 -69.01
C ILE A 16 -29.02 9.03 -67.68
N VAL A 17 -28.50 7.86 -67.29
CA VAL A 17 -28.71 7.31 -65.94
C VAL A 17 -27.76 8.01 -64.98
N ASN A 18 -28.28 8.92 -64.16
CA ASN A 18 -27.56 9.44 -63.00
C ASN A 18 -27.71 8.43 -61.86
N SER A 19 -26.68 7.62 -61.63
CA SER A 19 -26.59 6.78 -60.43
C SER A 19 -26.19 7.66 -59.25
N PHE A 20 -27.14 7.99 -58.38
CA PHE A 20 -26.83 8.58 -57.09
C PHE A 20 -26.53 7.46 -56.09
N SER A 21 -25.25 7.31 -55.71
CA SER A 21 -24.89 6.56 -54.51
C SER A 21 -24.98 7.51 -53.32
N GLN A 22 -25.94 7.25 -52.43
CA GLN A 22 -26.02 7.93 -51.15
C GLN A 22 -25.34 7.06 -50.09
N GLU A 23 -24.35 7.62 -49.40
CA GLU A 23 -23.79 7.03 -48.18
C GLU A 23 -24.61 7.54 -46.99
N ILE A 24 -25.14 6.62 -46.19
CA ILE A 24 -25.81 6.93 -44.92
C ILE A 24 -24.78 6.66 -43.82
N ILE A 25 -24.31 7.73 -43.18
CA ILE A 25 -23.52 7.60 -41.95
C ILE A 25 -24.51 7.37 -40.81
N ASP A 26 -24.46 6.19 -40.20
CA ASP A 26 -25.21 5.91 -38.99
C ASP A 26 -24.47 6.51 -37.79
N ALA A 27 -24.84 7.74 -37.43
CA ALA A 27 -24.26 8.43 -36.27
C ALA A 27 -24.59 7.76 -34.93
N SER A 28 -25.43 6.72 -34.91
CA SER A 28 -25.73 5.93 -33.71
C SER A 28 -24.91 4.63 -33.62
N ASN A 29 -24.20 4.25 -34.70
CA ASN A 29 -23.33 3.08 -34.73
C ASN A 29 -21.85 3.48 -34.89
N PRO A 30 -21.08 3.55 -33.79
CA PRO A 30 -19.67 3.99 -33.82
C PRO A 30 -18.76 3.06 -34.65
N ASP A 31 -19.18 1.83 -34.95
CA ASP A 31 -18.42 0.90 -35.79
C ASP A 31 -18.47 1.27 -37.28
N THR A 32 -19.41 2.13 -37.68
CA THR A 32 -19.50 2.66 -39.06
C THR A 32 -18.70 3.94 -39.26
N PHE A 33 -18.08 4.47 -38.20
CA PHE A 33 -17.30 5.69 -38.23
C PHE A 33 -15.87 5.39 -38.73
N ILE A 34 -15.70 5.25 -40.05
CA ILE A 34 -14.35 5.20 -40.64
C ILE A 34 -13.78 6.62 -40.70
N LEU A 35 -13.17 7.06 -39.59
CA LEU A 35 -12.31 8.25 -39.60
C LEU A 35 -11.03 7.88 -40.34
N GLY A 36 -10.90 8.34 -41.59
CA GLY A 36 -9.71 8.10 -42.40
C GLY A 36 -8.42 8.42 -41.65
N GLY A 37 -7.60 7.39 -41.46
CA GLY A 37 -6.33 7.38 -40.73
C GLY A 37 -6.04 5.96 -40.28
N GLY A 38 -4.78 5.49 -40.34
CA GLY A 38 -4.43 4.18 -39.81
C GLY A 38 -4.80 4.10 -38.33
N GLN A 39 -5.78 3.27 -37.98
CA GLN A 39 -6.14 3.00 -36.58
C GLN A 39 -5.02 2.15 -35.96
N GLU A 40 -3.96 2.81 -35.53
CA GLU A 40 -2.84 2.18 -34.83
C GLU A 40 -3.18 2.04 -33.35
N THR A 41 -3.14 0.82 -32.83
CA THR A 41 -3.29 0.56 -31.40
C THR A 41 -1.92 0.64 -30.74
N ASN A 42 -1.77 1.52 -29.75
CA ASN A 42 -0.58 1.58 -28.90
C ASN A 42 -0.91 0.97 -27.53
N ILE A 43 -0.17 -0.08 -27.17
CA ILE A 43 -0.29 -0.72 -25.86
C ILE A 43 0.80 -0.14 -24.95
N ALA A 44 0.42 0.34 -23.77
CA ALA A 44 1.35 0.75 -22.72
C ALA A 44 1.24 -0.21 -21.53
N PHE A 45 2.38 -0.55 -20.94
CA PHE A 45 2.46 -1.33 -19.70
C PHE A 45 2.82 -0.40 -18.53
N MET A 46 2.08 -0.50 -17.44
CA MET A 46 2.37 0.15 -16.17
C MET A 46 2.58 -0.94 -15.11
N ASP A 47 3.82 -1.07 -14.61
CA ASP A 47 4.14 -1.91 -13.46
C ASP A 47 4.35 -1.00 -12.24
N LEU A 48 3.71 -1.34 -11.13
CA LEU A 48 3.83 -0.60 -9.89
C LEU A 48 4.59 -1.45 -8.89
N GLN A 49 5.69 -0.89 -8.38
CA GLN A 49 6.58 -1.61 -7.48
C GLN A 49 5.93 -1.89 -6.11
N ARG A 50 6.46 -2.92 -5.44
CA ARG A 50 6.11 -3.22 -4.05
C ARG A 50 6.47 -2.02 -3.16
N ILE A 51 5.58 -1.67 -2.24
CA ILE A 51 5.83 -0.67 -1.19
C ILE A 51 5.71 -1.38 0.16
N ALA A 52 6.65 -1.15 1.05
CA ALA A 52 6.66 -1.69 2.40
C ALA A 52 7.29 -0.66 3.32
N ILE A 53 6.46 0.09 4.03
CA ILE A 53 6.86 1.17 4.93
C ILE A 53 6.22 0.90 6.28
N THR A 54 7.01 1.04 7.33
CA THR A 54 6.57 1.04 8.72
C THR A 54 6.93 2.38 9.33
N ASP A 55 6.08 2.84 10.23
CA ASP A 55 6.25 4.11 10.93
C ASP A 55 5.88 3.95 12.40
N ILE A 56 6.60 4.66 13.28
CA ILE A 56 6.46 4.55 14.74
C ILE A 56 6.03 5.91 15.28
N GLU A 57 4.86 5.93 15.91
CA GLU A 57 4.30 7.13 16.51
C GLU A 57 4.30 6.97 18.04
N PRO A 58 5.10 7.75 18.78
CA PRO A 58 5.08 7.68 20.24
C PRO A 58 3.71 8.13 20.77
N ASP A 59 3.17 7.47 21.79
CA ASP A 59 2.00 7.99 22.49
C ASP A 59 2.46 9.18 23.37
N PRO A 60 1.99 10.41 23.15
CA PRO A 60 2.37 11.56 23.96
C PRO A 60 1.95 11.43 25.43
N HIS A 61 1.11 10.44 25.77
CA HIS A 61 0.66 10.19 27.13
C HIS A 61 1.60 9.28 27.94
N THR A 62 2.56 8.60 27.31
CA THR A 62 3.49 7.73 28.05
C THR A 62 4.69 8.47 28.65
N GLY A 63 4.82 9.77 28.35
CA GLY A 63 5.80 10.68 28.94
C GLY A 63 5.30 11.59 30.08
N SER A 64 4.07 11.43 30.59
CA SER A 64 3.50 12.45 31.50
C SER A 64 2.61 11.91 32.62
N SER A 65 3.20 11.15 33.56
CA SER A 65 2.65 11.06 34.92
C SER A 65 3.67 10.64 35.99
N SER A 66 4.82 11.31 36.07
CA SER A 66 5.54 11.57 37.32
C SER A 66 6.77 12.41 37.01
N SER A 67 7.26 13.18 37.97
CA SER A 67 8.40 14.10 37.89
C SER A 67 9.76 13.45 37.58
N ALA A 68 9.85 12.51 36.65
CA ALA A 68 11.10 12.02 36.11
C ALA A 68 11.53 12.97 35.00
N THR A 69 12.54 13.81 35.27
CA THR A 69 13.32 14.46 34.22
C THR A 69 13.66 13.40 33.16
N PRO A 70 13.40 13.65 31.86
CA PRO A 70 13.82 12.72 30.81
C PRO A 70 15.29 12.42 31.01
N ILE A 71 15.61 11.17 31.31
CA ILE A 71 17.00 10.77 31.45
C ILE A 71 17.61 10.88 30.06
N GLU A 72 18.76 11.54 29.96
CA GLU A 72 19.52 11.64 28.72
C GLU A 72 19.73 10.26 28.11
N ALA A 73 19.45 10.11 26.82
CA ALA A 73 19.66 8.86 26.10
C ALA A 73 21.10 8.36 26.32
N GLY A 74 21.24 7.06 26.61
CA GLY A 74 22.54 6.44 26.88
C GLY A 74 23.00 6.46 28.35
N LYS A 75 22.23 7.05 29.28
CA LYS A 75 22.46 6.83 30.71
C LYS A 75 21.89 5.48 31.16
N PRO A 76 22.54 4.80 32.12
CA PRO A 76 21.97 3.61 32.72
C PRO A 76 20.66 3.93 33.44
N TYR A 77 19.70 3.04 33.30
CA TYR A 77 18.43 3.12 34.01
C TYR A 77 18.66 3.02 35.51
N ILE A 78 17.97 3.86 36.29
CA ILE A 78 18.21 4.04 37.74
C ILE A 78 17.07 3.53 38.64
N ASN A 79 15.96 3.07 38.05
CA ASN A 79 14.79 2.64 38.81
C ASN A 79 14.91 1.17 39.22
N VAL A 80 14.97 0.92 40.52
CA VAL A 80 15.23 -0.41 41.08
C VAL A 80 13.96 -1.26 41.09
N GLY A 81 13.98 -2.38 40.37
CA GLY A 81 13.13 -3.54 40.65
C GLY A 81 11.74 -3.59 40.02
N SER A 82 11.34 -2.63 39.17
CA SER A 82 10.07 -2.70 38.44
C SER A 82 10.29 -2.64 36.92
N PRO A 83 9.59 -3.47 36.13
CA PRO A 83 9.62 -3.37 34.67
C PRO A 83 9.21 -1.96 34.22
N THR A 84 9.95 -1.37 33.28
CA THR A 84 9.48 -0.14 32.61
C THR A 84 8.52 -0.53 31.52
N THR A 85 7.35 0.09 31.48
CA THR A 85 6.33 -0.16 30.48
C THR A 85 5.95 1.15 29.82
N ASP A 86 5.87 1.14 28.50
CA ASP A 86 5.55 2.30 27.68
C ASP A 86 4.95 1.79 26.35
N GLU A 87 4.26 2.65 25.61
CA GLU A 87 3.38 2.34 24.49
C GLU A 87 3.64 3.25 23.29
N PHE A 88 3.53 2.69 22.09
CA PHE A 88 3.62 3.44 20.84
C PHE A 88 2.74 2.80 19.77
N TRP A 89 2.33 3.60 18.79
CA TRP A 89 1.58 3.12 17.63
C TRP A 89 2.54 2.71 16.51
N LEU A 90 2.33 1.52 15.95
CA LEU A 90 3.00 1.04 14.75
C LEU A 90 2.05 1.18 13.56
N ASN A 91 2.41 2.09 12.67
CA ASN A 91 1.74 2.34 11.41
C ASN A 91 2.45 1.63 10.25
N PHE A 92 1.69 1.34 9.19
CA PHE A 92 2.27 0.78 7.99
C PHE A 92 1.57 1.23 6.72
N THR A 93 2.32 1.18 5.62
CA THR A 93 1.80 1.17 4.25
C THR A 93 2.43 -0.01 3.52
N TYR A 94 1.59 -0.91 3.02
CA TYR A 94 2.01 -2.08 2.27
C TYR A 94 1.26 -2.19 0.96
N ARG A 95 2.02 -2.37 -0.12
CA ARG A 95 1.51 -2.71 -1.43
C ARG A 95 2.30 -3.90 -1.95
N SER A 96 1.61 -5.01 -2.15
CA SER A 96 2.16 -6.20 -2.78
C SER A 96 2.36 -6.02 -4.29
N ARG A 97 3.24 -6.81 -4.89
CA ARG A 97 3.44 -6.83 -6.35
C ARG A 97 2.40 -7.71 -7.07
N ASN A 98 1.87 -8.73 -6.40
CA ASN A 98 0.98 -9.75 -6.99
C ASN A 98 -0.14 -10.22 -6.02
N ASN A 99 -0.68 -9.33 -5.18
CA ASN A 99 -1.63 -9.69 -4.11
C ASN A 99 -1.06 -10.69 -3.09
N GLU A 100 0.26 -10.69 -2.91
CA GLU A 100 0.94 -11.47 -1.88
C GLU A 100 0.59 -10.91 -0.50
N ASN A 101 0.30 -11.80 0.44
CA ASN A 101 0.18 -11.42 1.85
C ASN A 101 1.56 -11.15 2.44
N ALA A 102 1.61 -10.25 3.40
CA ALA A 102 2.79 -9.96 4.19
C ALA A 102 2.56 -10.17 5.68
N LYS A 103 3.66 -10.16 6.42
CA LYS A 103 3.70 -10.19 7.88
C LYS A 103 4.58 -9.04 8.38
N ILE A 104 4.28 -8.54 9.58
CA ILE A 104 5.21 -7.65 10.29
C ILE A 104 5.98 -8.49 11.30
N PHE A 105 7.30 -8.39 11.22
CA PHE A 105 8.24 -9.00 12.12
C PHE A 105 8.88 -7.94 13.02
N THR A 106 9.27 -8.36 14.22
CA THR A 106 10.18 -7.61 15.07
C THR A 106 11.38 -8.46 15.48
N ARG A 107 12.51 -7.80 15.75
CA ARG A 107 13.74 -8.40 16.28
C ARG A 107 14.67 -7.32 16.83
N SER A 108 15.65 -7.71 17.62
CA SER A 108 16.81 -6.86 17.90
C SER A 108 17.85 -6.96 16.78
N ASN A 109 18.64 -5.90 16.58
CA ASN A 109 19.79 -5.93 15.67
C ASN A 109 21.02 -6.63 16.28
N GLN A 110 21.08 -6.70 17.61
CA GLN A 110 22.16 -7.28 18.40
C GLN A 110 21.61 -8.18 19.52
N PRO A 111 22.41 -9.13 20.05
CA PRO A 111 22.01 -9.92 21.21
C PRO A 111 21.66 -9.04 22.40
N ILE A 112 20.57 -9.39 23.09
CA ILE A 112 20.21 -8.77 24.37
C ILE A 112 21.10 -9.38 25.46
N PRO A 113 21.76 -8.56 26.31
CA PRO A 113 22.57 -9.04 27.42
C PRO A 113 21.79 -9.98 28.37
N GLU A 114 22.50 -10.96 28.93
CA GLU A 114 21.91 -11.88 29.89
C GLU A 114 21.40 -11.14 31.13
N GLY A 115 20.15 -11.39 31.50
CA GLY A 115 19.49 -10.70 32.61
C GLY A 115 18.69 -9.47 32.20
N ILE A 116 18.67 -9.10 30.91
CA ILE A 116 17.72 -8.13 30.36
C ILE A 116 16.65 -8.88 29.53
N ASN A 117 15.37 -8.64 29.82
CA ASN A 117 14.28 -9.03 28.93
C ASN A 117 13.63 -7.79 28.32
N VAL A 118 13.45 -7.80 27.00
CA VAL A 118 12.62 -6.84 26.29
C VAL A 118 11.42 -7.59 25.76
N ILE A 119 10.23 -7.24 26.24
CA ILE A 119 8.97 -7.89 25.88
C ILE A 119 8.20 -6.92 25.00
N ILE A 120 7.70 -7.41 23.86
CA ILE A 120 6.87 -6.65 22.93
C ILE A 120 5.50 -7.32 22.86
N GLN A 121 4.43 -6.52 22.91
CA GLN A 121 3.06 -7.03 22.81
C GLN A 121 2.16 -6.04 22.07
N ILE A 122 1.38 -6.52 21.10
CA ILE A 122 0.26 -5.73 20.56
C ILE A 122 -0.90 -5.84 21.54
N ILE A 123 -1.30 -4.70 22.11
CA ILE A 123 -2.38 -4.64 23.11
C ILE A 123 -3.71 -4.14 22.53
N SER A 124 -3.67 -3.43 21.40
CA SER A 124 -4.86 -2.91 20.72
C SER A 124 -4.58 -2.63 19.24
N THR A 125 -5.64 -2.45 18.47
CA THR A 125 -5.59 -2.00 17.06
C THR A 125 -6.61 -0.89 16.86
N ALA A 126 -6.27 0.11 16.06
CA ALA A 126 -7.17 1.19 15.70
C ALA A 126 -7.07 1.50 14.20
N ASN A 127 -8.16 2.02 13.63
CA ASN A 127 -8.21 2.36 12.22
C ASN A 127 -8.97 3.68 12.03
N ILE A 128 -8.21 4.75 11.80
CA ILE A 128 -8.72 6.06 11.41
C ILE A 128 -8.20 6.34 10.00
N GLY A 129 -9.06 6.20 8.99
CA GLY A 129 -8.72 6.52 7.59
C GLY A 129 -7.85 5.49 6.86
N GLY A 130 -7.47 4.39 7.52
CA GLY A 130 -6.74 3.28 6.93
C GLY A 130 -7.63 2.24 6.26
N VAL A 131 -7.03 1.43 5.37
CA VAL A 131 -7.67 0.28 4.74
C VAL A 131 -6.74 -0.92 4.90
N TYR A 132 -7.02 -1.76 5.89
CA TYR A 132 -6.30 -3.01 6.13
C TYR A 132 -7.15 -3.98 6.94
N ASN A 133 -6.82 -5.27 6.83
CA ASN A 133 -7.40 -6.31 7.67
C ASN A 133 -6.46 -6.55 8.85
N ALA A 134 -6.83 -6.08 10.04
CA ALA A 134 -6.02 -6.27 11.24
C ALA A 134 -5.93 -7.75 11.61
N ASN A 135 -4.71 -8.26 11.79
CA ASN A 135 -4.45 -9.64 12.20
C ASN A 135 -3.25 -9.70 13.19
N PRO A 136 -3.35 -9.06 14.35
CA PRO A 136 -2.24 -8.97 15.30
C PRO A 136 -1.99 -10.31 16.02
N ASN A 137 -0.73 -10.58 16.32
CA ASN A 137 -0.35 -11.52 17.37
C ASN A 137 -0.37 -10.78 18.71
N THR A 138 -1.38 -11.04 19.53
CA THR A 138 -1.56 -10.40 20.84
C THR A 138 -0.78 -11.08 21.97
N ASN A 139 -0.11 -12.19 21.70
CA ASN A 139 0.73 -12.85 22.70
C ASN A 139 2.02 -12.03 22.90
N PRO A 140 2.46 -11.82 24.15
CA PRO A 140 3.74 -11.18 24.40
C PRO A 140 4.88 -12.02 23.84
N ILE A 141 5.86 -11.35 23.23
CA ILE A 141 7.07 -11.98 22.71
C ILE A 141 8.28 -11.44 23.44
N THR A 142 9.18 -12.32 23.86
CA THR A 142 10.50 -11.93 24.36
C THR A 142 11.41 -11.69 23.15
N LEU A 143 11.81 -10.45 22.97
CA LEU A 143 12.61 -10.00 21.84
C LEU A 143 13.94 -10.74 21.81
N ASN A 144 14.37 -11.12 20.60
CA ASN A 144 15.71 -11.61 20.35
C ASN A 144 16.13 -11.27 18.91
N ILE A 145 17.28 -11.78 18.48
CA ILE A 145 17.85 -11.49 17.16
C ILE A 145 17.10 -12.17 15.99
N SER A 146 16.27 -13.17 16.28
CA SER A 146 15.48 -13.88 15.27
C SER A 146 14.23 -13.08 14.93
N ASN A 147 13.77 -13.17 13.67
CA ASN A 147 12.53 -12.51 13.26
C ASN A 147 11.34 -13.17 13.97
N GLN A 148 10.58 -12.38 14.72
CA GLN A 148 9.39 -12.81 15.45
C GLN A 148 8.15 -12.13 14.86
N VAL A 149 7.13 -12.90 14.51
CA VAL A 149 5.91 -12.36 13.90
C VAL A 149 5.07 -11.64 14.95
N ILE A 150 4.74 -10.38 14.69
CA ILE A 150 3.82 -9.59 15.52
C ILE A 150 2.51 -9.29 14.81
N VAL A 151 2.49 -9.26 13.47
CA VAL A 151 1.25 -9.17 12.68
C VAL A 151 1.27 -10.26 11.63
N ASN A 152 0.21 -11.07 11.62
CA ASN A 152 0.04 -12.16 10.68
C ASN A 152 -0.63 -11.68 9.40
N ASP A 153 -0.48 -12.49 8.35
CA ASP A 153 -1.07 -12.40 7.01
C ASP A 153 -2.05 -11.23 6.79
N PHE A 154 -1.53 -10.12 6.25
CA PHE A 154 -2.32 -9.01 5.75
C PHE A 154 -2.04 -8.76 4.27
N ALA A 155 -3.09 -8.40 3.52
CA ALA A 155 -2.99 -8.03 2.13
C ALA A 155 -2.45 -6.59 1.98
N SER A 156 -2.42 -6.09 0.74
CA SER A 156 -2.11 -4.67 0.50
C SER A 156 -3.08 -3.77 1.28
N GLY A 157 -2.53 -2.73 1.92
CA GLY A 157 -3.29 -1.88 2.82
C GLY A 157 -2.39 -0.85 3.52
N TYR A 158 -3.02 0.03 4.28
CA TYR A 158 -2.33 1.05 5.07
C TYR A 158 -3.14 1.37 6.33
N THR A 159 -2.48 1.79 7.41
CA THR A 159 -3.13 2.03 8.71
C THR A 159 -3.70 3.42 8.88
N GLY A 160 -3.17 4.40 8.13
CA GLY A 160 -3.35 5.83 8.42
C GLY A 160 -2.01 6.42 8.85
N ASP A 161 -2.08 7.62 9.44
CA ASP A 161 -0.93 8.37 9.96
C ASP A 161 -1.27 8.90 11.37
N GLY A 162 -0.26 9.03 12.23
CA GLY A 162 -0.41 9.50 13.61
C GLY A 162 -0.99 8.48 14.61
N GLU A 163 -1.26 8.98 15.81
CA GLU A 163 -1.82 8.21 16.92
C GLU A 163 -3.21 7.65 16.63
N ASN A 164 -3.60 6.59 17.36
CA ASN A 164 -4.90 5.92 17.22
C ASN A 164 -5.11 5.32 15.82
N THR A 165 -4.02 5.00 15.12
CA THR A 165 -4.02 4.24 13.88
C THR A 165 -3.02 3.08 13.96
N GLY A 166 -3.33 1.97 13.29
CA GLY A 166 -2.46 0.80 13.25
C GLY A 166 -2.52 -0.07 14.51
N TYR A 167 -1.34 -0.44 15.01
CA TYR A 167 -1.18 -1.39 16.12
C TYR A 167 -0.58 -0.69 17.34
N LEU A 168 -1.29 -0.67 18.46
CA LEU A 168 -0.74 -0.18 19.73
C LEU A 168 0.16 -1.26 20.32
N ILE A 169 1.46 -0.97 20.38
CA ILE A 169 2.48 -1.83 20.93
C ILE A 169 2.83 -1.35 22.31
N ARG A 170 2.78 -2.27 23.27
CA ARG A 170 3.38 -2.10 24.59
C ARG A 170 4.74 -2.77 24.59
N TYR A 171 5.76 -2.05 25.03
CA TYR A 171 7.06 -2.63 25.33
C TYR A 171 7.32 -2.64 26.84
N THR A 172 7.93 -3.71 27.31
CA THR A 172 8.32 -3.87 28.71
C THR A 172 9.79 -4.24 28.80
N ILE A 173 10.57 -3.47 29.57
CA ILE A 173 11.99 -3.75 29.82
C ILE A 173 12.16 -4.21 31.26
N GLU A 174 12.61 -5.45 31.43
CA GLU A 174 13.04 -6.01 32.71
C GLU A 174 14.56 -6.01 32.75
N ASN A 175 15.15 -5.23 33.67
CA ASN A 175 16.60 -5.10 33.81
C ASN A 175 16.99 -5.05 35.30
N PRO A 176 16.86 -6.16 36.05
CA PRO A 176 17.15 -6.22 37.49
C PRO A 176 18.61 -5.91 37.83
N SER A 177 19.54 -6.07 36.88
CA SER A 177 20.98 -5.86 37.08
C SER A 177 21.50 -4.52 36.56
N PHE A 178 20.62 -3.62 36.11
CA PHE A 178 20.96 -2.28 35.60
C PHE A 178 22.03 -2.28 34.50
N GLN A 179 22.03 -3.33 33.68
CA GLN A 179 22.98 -3.46 32.60
C GLN A 179 22.62 -2.50 31.46
N SER A 180 23.63 -1.93 30.82
CA SER A 180 23.43 -1.14 29.61
C SER A 180 23.22 -2.06 28.42
N LEU A 181 22.31 -1.66 27.52
CA LEU A 181 22.25 -2.25 26.19
C LEU A 181 23.53 -1.91 25.41
N PRO A 182 23.96 -2.77 24.48
CA PRO A 182 25.10 -2.48 23.62
C PRO A 182 24.95 -1.16 22.85
N THR A 183 26.07 -0.52 22.53
CA THR A 183 26.06 0.68 21.68
C THR A 183 25.47 0.34 20.30
N GLY A 184 24.52 1.17 19.85
CA GLY A 184 23.81 0.95 18.59
C GLY A 184 22.78 -0.17 18.66
N PHE A 185 22.29 -0.53 19.85
CA PHE A 185 21.15 -1.43 19.98
C PHE A 185 19.89 -0.81 19.37
N GLU A 186 19.20 -1.58 18.54
CA GLU A 186 17.97 -1.19 17.86
C GLU A 186 16.94 -2.32 17.92
N ILE A 187 15.68 -1.93 18.06
CA ILE A 187 14.52 -2.79 17.82
C ILE A 187 14.04 -2.50 16.41
N ILE A 188 13.98 -3.53 15.57
CA ILE A 188 13.65 -3.42 14.16
C ILE A 188 12.23 -3.93 13.95
N PHE A 189 11.42 -3.18 13.23
CA PHE A 189 10.13 -3.62 12.70
C PHE A 189 10.22 -3.69 11.17
N GLU A 190 9.77 -4.79 10.58
CA GLU A 190 9.94 -5.01 9.14
C GLU A 190 8.75 -5.77 8.55
N ILE A 191 8.28 -5.33 7.39
CA ILE A 191 7.25 -6.03 6.61
C ILE A 191 7.94 -6.97 5.62
N ARG A 192 7.55 -8.25 5.59
CA ARG A 192 8.03 -9.24 4.62
C ARG A 192 6.92 -10.02 3.98
#